data_AF-A0A4Y8U0B5-F1
#
_entry.id   AF-A0A4Y8U0B5-F1
#
_cell.length_a   1.000
_cell.length_b   1.000
_cell.length_c   1.000
_cell.angle_alpha   90.00
_cell.angle_beta   90.00
_cell.angle_gamma   90.00
#
_symmetry.space_group_name_H-M   'P 1'
#
loop_
_entity.id
_entity.type
_entity.pdbx_description
1 polymer ?
#
loop_
_entity_poly.entity_id
_entity_poly.type
_entity_poly.pdbx_seq_one_letter_code
_entity_poly.pdbx_strand_id
1 'polypeptide(L)' 'MNGFKLRLLGAGILLLVLIGLLSGWSELFASGAWVATVLQLGLIFLGLALIYRGENAEMPGSG' A
#
# COMPACT_ATOMS: atom_id res chain seq x y z
N MET A 1 13.51 4.86 10.73
CA MET A 1 13.59 4.87 9.24
C MET A 1 13.35 6.29 8.77
N ASN A 2 14.14 6.80 7.82
CA ASN A 2 13.94 8.15 7.26
C ASN A 2 12.53 8.28 6.63
N GLY A 3 11.87 9.43 6.76
CA GLY A 3 10.53 9.70 6.22
C GLY A 3 10.45 9.44 4.72
N PHE A 4 11.45 9.90 3.97
CA PHE A 4 11.64 9.55 2.56
C PHE A 4 11.63 8.03 2.28
N LYS A 5 12.34 7.22 3.09
CA LYS A 5 12.39 5.75 2.90
C LYS A 5 11.03 5.10 3.14
N LEU A 6 10.27 5.59 4.10
CA LEU A 6 8.90 5.16 4.40
C LEU A 6 7.94 5.46 3.24
N ARG A 7 8.02 6.67 2.67
CA ARG A 7 7.22 7.06 1.51
C ARG A 7 7.57 6.23 0.29
N LEU A 8 8.85 6.03 0.01
CA LEU A 8 9.31 5.22 -1.13
C LEU A 8 8.85 3.76 -1.00
N LEU A 9 8.94 3.17 0.19
CA LEU A 9 8.44 1.82 0.46
C LEU A 9 6.92 1.73 0.26
N GLY A 10 6.16 2.67 0.84
CA GLY A 10 4.72 2.71 0.72
C GLY A 10 4.25 2.90 -0.74
N ALA A 11 4.88 3.82 -1.48
CA ALA A 11 4.62 4.04 -2.89
C ALA A 11 4.96 2.80 -3.74
N GLY A 12 6.05 2.11 -3.43
CA GLY A 12 6.41 0.85 -4.10
C GLY A 12 5.37 -0.26 -3.88
N ILE A 13 4.88 -0.41 -2.65
CA ILE A 13 3.79 -1.36 -2.34
C ILE A 13 2.53 -1.01 -3.12
N LEU A 14 2.10 0.26 -3.10
CA LEU A 14 0.93 0.70 -3.86
C LEU A 14 1.09 0.46 -5.36
N LEU A 15 2.25 0.73 -5.92
CA LEU A 15 2.52 0.51 -7.34
C LEU A 15 2.36 -0.98 -7.70
N LEU A 16 2.95 -1.89 -6.92
CA LEU A 16 2.83 -3.32 -7.17
C LEU A 16 1.39 -3.82 -7.07
N VAL A 17 0.65 -3.32 -6.08
CA VAL A 17 -0.78 -3.66 -5.91
C VAL A 17 -1.60 -3.14 -7.08
N LEU A 18 -1.36 -1.90 -7.53
CA LEU A 18 -2.03 -1.31 -8.69
C LEU A 18 -1.73 -2.07 -9.98
N ILE A 19 -0.48 -2.49 -10.19
CA ILE A 19 -0.11 -3.34 -11.32
C ILE A 19 -0.93 -4.65 -11.28
N GLY A 20 -0.98 -5.32 -10.12
CA GLY A 20 -1.75 -6.55 -9.94
C GLY A 20 -3.25 -6.37 -10.20
N LEU A 21 -3.82 -5.26 -9.71
CA LEU A 21 -5.21 -4.86 -9.96
C LEU A 21 -5.49 -4.66 -11.45
N LEU A 22 -4.61 -3.94 -12.16
CA LEU A 22 -4.79 -3.66 -13.58
C LEU A 22 -4.55 -4.89 -14.45
N SER A 23 -3.65 -5.80 -14.06
CA SER A 23 -3.37 -7.03 -14.80
C SER A 23 -4.42 -8.13 -14.60
N GLY A 24 -5.13 -8.12 -13.47
CA GLY A 24 -6.01 -9.21 -13.04
C GLY A 24 -7.37 -8.75 -12.54
N TRP A 25 -7.85 -7.57 -12.98
CA TRP A 25 -9.07 -6.94 -12.48
C TRP A 25 -10.28 -7.91 -12.47
N SER A 26 -10.45 -8.71 -13.52
CA SER A 26 -11.54 -9.68 -13.63
C SER A 26 -11.43 -10.85 -12.64
N GLU A 27 -10.21 -11.25 -12.28
CA GLU A 27 -9.95 -12.37 -11.37
C GLU A 27 -10.36 -12.04 -9.93
N LEU A 28 -10.33 -10.76 -9.54
CA LEU A 28 -10.72 -10.31 -8.19
C LEU A 28 -12.20 -10.50 -7.87
N PHE A 29 -13.03 -10.63 -8.91
CA PHE A 29 -14.47 -10.88 -8.79
C PHE A 29 -14.82 -12.37 -8.93
N ALA A 30 -13.83 -13.25 -9.14
CA ALA A 30 -14.06 -14.68 -9.14
C ALA A 30 -14.43 -15.16 -7.73
N SER A 31 -15.33 -16.15 -7.65
CA SER A 31 -15.86 -16.67 -6.38
C SER A 31 -14.79 -17.21 -5.42
N GLY A 32 -13.61 -17.59 -5.94
CA GLY A 32 -12.46 -18.06 -5.14
C GLY A 32 -11.45 -16.99 -4.76
N ALA A 33 -11.55 -15.77 -5.27
CA ALA A 33 -10.48 -14.78 -5.17
C ALA A 33 -10.51 -13.92 -3.88
N TRP A 34 -11.44 -14.20 -2.97
CA TRP A 34 -11.65 -13.40 -1.75
C TRP A 34 -10.37 -13.21 -0.91
N VAL A 35 -9.50 -14.22 -0.82
CA VAL A 35 -8.21 -14.11 -0.12
C VAL A 35 -7.30 -13.08 -0.79
N ALA A 36 -7.20 -13.13 -2.12
CA ALA A 36 -6.39 -12.19 -2.89
C ALA A 36 -6.95 -10.76 -2.75
N THR A 37 -8.27 -10.61 -2.77
CA THR A 37 -8.94 -9.32 -2.57
C THR A 37 -8.68 -8.75 -1.17
N VAL A 38 -8.78 -9.55 -0.12
CA VAL A 38 -8.48 -9.12 1.26
C VAL A 38 -7.00 -8.74 1.40
N LEU A 39 -6.10 -9.54 0.84
CA LEU A 39 -4.66 -9.26 0.85
C LEU A 39 -4.35 -7.95 0.11
N GLN A 40 -4.94 -7.74 -1.07
CA GLN A 40 -4.77 -6.49 -1.82
C GLN A 40 -5.28 -5.28 -1.04
N LEU A 41 -6.47 -5.36 -0.43
CA LEU A 41 -6.97 -4.28 0.42
C LEU A 41 -6.01 -3.99 1.58
N GLY A 42 -5.52 -5.03 2.25
CA GLY A 42 -4.53 -4.89 3.31
C GLY A 42 -3.24 -4.20 2.86
N LEU A 43 -2.74 -4.54 1.67
CA LEU A 43 -1.54 -3.93 1.10
C LEU A 43 -1.77 -2.47 0.67
N ILE A 44 -2.97 -2.12 0.20
CA ILE A 44 -3.34 -0.72 -0.07
C ILE A 44 -3.29 0.09 1.21
N PHE A 45 -3.95 -0.39 2.27
CA PHE A 45 -3.93 0.30 3.57
C PHE A 45 -2.52 0.40 4.14
N LEU A 46 -1.71 -0.66 4.02
CA LEU A 46 -0.32 -0.65 4.46
C LEU A 46 0.50 0.38 3.70
N GLY A 47 0.39 0.43 2.36
CA GLY A 47 1.10 1.39 1.52
C GLY A 47 0.75 2.82 1.88
N LEU A 48 -0.55 3.13 2.06
CA LEU A 48 -1.03 4.43 2.51
C LEU A 48 -0.54 4.79 3.91
N ALA A 49 -0.59 3.85 4.85
CA ALA A 49 -0.13 4.06 6.22
C ALA A 49 1.38 4.36 6.27
N LEU A 50 2.18 3.71 5.42
CA LEU A 50 3.63 3.95 5.32
C LEU A 50 3.93 5.32 4.72
N ILE A 51 3.19 5.76 3.70
CA ILE A 51 3.32 7.11 3.13
C ILE A 51 2.94 8.14 4.18
N TYR A 52 1.76 8.00 4.80
CA TYR A 52 1.30 8.90 5.85
C TYR A 52 2.30 8.99 7.01
N ARG A 53 2.80 7.84 7.50
CA ARG A 53 3.82 7.84 8.54
C ARG A 53 5.12 8.50 8.07
N GLY A 54 5.54 8.27 6.83
CA GLY A 54 6.72 8.91 6.26
C GLY A 54 6.58 10.42 6.07
N GLU A 55 5.38 10.91 5.77
CA GLU A 55 5.02 12.34 5.71
C GLU A 55 5.11 12.99 7.09
N ASN A 56 4.54 12.33 8.10
CA ASN A 56 4.50 12.86 9.46
C ASN A 56 5.79 12.61 10.27
N ALA A 57 6.71 11.77 9.78
CA ALA A 57 8.00 11.53 10.41
C ALA A 57 8.98 12.72 10.29
N GLU A 58 8.73 13.66 9.38
CA GLU A 58 9.56 14.84 9.16
C GLU A 58 8.95 16.13 9.79
N MET A 59 7.76 16.04 10.40
CA MET A 59 7.16 17.17 11.10
C MET A 59 7.85 17.38 12.46
N PRO A 60 8.39 18.58 12.74
CA PRO A 60 9.01 18.87 14.04
C PRO A 60 7.91 18.98 15.10
N GLY A 61 7.72 17.90 15.87
CA GLY A 61 6.69 17.86 16.92
C GLY A 61 6.41 16.51 17.56
N SER A 62 7.13 15.44 17.21
CA SER A 62 7.07 14.16 17.94
C SER A 62 8.25 14.03 18.90
N GLY A 63 8.14 14.75 20.02
CA GLY A 63 8.90 14.44 21.25
C GLY A 63 8.29 13.23 21.95
#